data_AF-A0A8C3UWU9-F1
#
_entry.id   AF-A0A8C3UWU9-F1
#
_cell.length_a   1.000
_cell.length_b   1.000
_cell.length_c   1.000
_cell.angle_alpha   90.00
_cell.angle_beta   90.00
_cell.angle_gamma   90.00
#
_symmetry.space_group_name_H-M   'P 1'
#
loop_
_entity.id
_entity.type
_entity.pdbx_description
1 polymer ?
#
loop_
_entity_poly.entity_id
_entity_poly.type
_entity_poly.pdbx_seq_one_letter_code
_entity_poly.pdbx_strand_id
1 'polypeptide(L)'
;MGLLLVILSFIFMKGNSVKDSAVWEFLHRLRVYPGKQHSVFGDVRKLVTEEFVRQKYLEITPIPLTDPPEFKYQWGPRAQKETSKMDVLKFVAKDPTFWASQYAEAQGRC
;
A
#
# COMPACT_ATOMS: atom_id res chain seq x y z
N MET A 1 -4.43 7.38 -10.64
CA MET A 1 -4.04 5.97 -10.35
C MET A 1 -2.60 5.78 -9.88
N GLY A 2 -1.66 6.72 -10.07
CA GLY A 2 -0.25 6.51 -9.72
C GLY A 2 0.03 6.27 -8.22
N LEU A 3 -0.44 7.16 -7.33
CA LEU A 3 -0.15 7.03 -5.90
C LEU A 3 -0.73 5.76 -5.27
N LEU A 4 -1.92 5.34 -5.71
CA LEU A 4 -2.55 4.11 -5.23
C LEU A 4 -1.67 2.90 -5.53
N LEU A 5 -1.22 2.73 -6.78
CA LEU A 5 -0.35 1.63 -7.17
C LEU A 5 0.96 1.64 -6.38
N VAL A 6 1.53 2.82 -6.13
CA VAL A 6 2.75 2.97 -5.31
C VAL A 6 2.53 2.46 -3.87
N ILE A 7 1.40 2.80 -3.25
CA ILE A 7 1.06 2.33 -1.89
C ILE A 7 0.78 0.82 -1.88
N LEU A 8 -0.01 0.32 -2.82
CA LEU A 8 -0.31 -1.11 -2.96
C LEU A 8 0.98 -1.92 -3.16
N SER A 9 1.90 -1.40 -3.98
CA SER A 9 3.23 -1.97 -4.19
C SER A 9 4.03 -2.07 -2.91
N PHE A 10 4.09 -0.98 -2.14
CA PHE A 10 4.84 -0.95 -0.89
C PHE A 10 4.27 -1.93 0.16
N ILE A 11 2.94 -2.01 0.28
CA ILE A 11 2.27 -2.97 1.17
C ILE A 11 2.61 -4.41 0.78
N PHE A 12 2.53 -4.72 -0.52
CA PHE A 12 2.85 -6.06 -1.02
C PHE A 12 4.32 -6.42 -0.76
N MET A 13 5.25 -5.51 -1.05
CA MET A 13 6.69 -5.70 -0.81
C MET A 13 7.04 -5.91 0.67
N LYS A 14 6.18 -5.47 1.59
CA LYS A 14 6.35 -5.64 3.04
C LYS A 14 5.57 -6.83 3.62
N GLY A 15 5.06 -7.72 2.77
CA GLY A 15 4.35 -8.93 3.21
C GLY A 15 2.86 -8.72 3.44
N ASN A 16 2.21 -7.94 2.58
CA ASN A 16 0.76 -7.69 2.53
C ASN A 16 0.15 -6.86 3.68
N SER A 17 0.93 -6.50 4.69
CA SER A 17 0.46 -5.67 5.80
C SER A 17 1.56 -4.79 6.36
N VAL A 18 1.25 -3.51 6.58
CA VAL A 18 2.23 -2.50 7.00
C VAL A 18 1.62 -1.56 8.02
N LYS A 19 2.35 -1.21 9.08
CA LYS A 19 1.94 -0.18 10.04
C LYS A 19 1.69 1.15 9.34
N ASP A 20 0.69 1.91 9.80
CA ASP A 20 0.37 3.22 9.21
C ASP A 20 1.59 4.16 9.17
N SER A 21 2.37 4.21 10.24
CA SER A 21 3.63 4.97 10.35
C SER A 21 4.59 4.67 9.19
N ALA A 22 4.80 3.40 8.86
CA ALA A 22 5.71 2.99 7.79
C ALA A 22 5.22 3.43 6.40
N VAL A 23 3.89 3.49 6.17
CA VAL A 23 3.33 4.05 4.94
C VAL A 23 3.64 5.55 4.85
N TRP A 24 3.41 6.30 5.93
CA TRP A 24 3.68 7.74 5.94
C TRP A 24 5.16 8.08 5.80
N GLU A 25 6.05 7.32 6.44
CA GLU A 25 7.50 7.46 6.25
C GLU A 25 7.94 7.19 4.82
N PHE A 26 7.35 6.17 4.18
CA PHE A 26 7.61 5.87 2.78
C PHE A 26 7.17 7.01 1.86
N LEU A 27 5.96 7.53 2.05
CA LEU A 27 5.46 8.70 1.30
C LEU A 27 6.34 9.93 1.54
N HIS A 28 6.80 10.16 2.76
CA HIS A 28 7.71 11.24 3.10
C HIS A 28 9.05 11.14 2.34
N ARG A 29 9.61 9.93 2.21
CA ARG A 29 10.81 9.68 1.39
C ARG A 29 10.58 9.98 -0.10
N LEU A 30 9.35 9.80 -0.58
CA LEU A 30 8.92 10.18 -1.93
C LEU A 30 8.57 11.66 -2.08
N ARG A 31 8.84 12.50 -1.06
CA ARG A 31 8.47 13.93 -1.01
C ARG A 31 6.96 14.17 -1.05
N VAL A 32 6.17 13.18 -0.64
CA VAL A 32 4.72 13.26 -0.51
C VAL A 32 4.38 13.40 0.98
N TYR A 33 3.96 14.60 1.38
CA TYR A 33 3.80 14.96 2.79
C TYR A 33 2.33 14.92 3.22
N PRO A 34 1.98 14.31 4.36
CA PRO A 34 0.64 14.42 4.93
C PRO A 34 0.36 15.88 5.36
N GLY A 35 -0.85 16.36 5.08
CA GLY A 35 -1.30 17.69 5.53
C GLY A 35 -0.84 18.89 4.69
N LYS A 36 -0.08 18.66 3.60
CA LYS A 36 0.16 19.68 2.56
C LYS A 36 -0.60 19.32 1.30
N GLN A 37 -1.19 20.31 0.62
CA GLN A 37 -1.73 20.09 -0.71
C GLN A 37 -0.58 19.76 -1.67
N HIS A 38 -0.63 18.54 -2.21
CA HIS A 38 0.26 18.12 -3.28
C HIS A 38 -0.33 18.58 -4.62
N SER A 39 0.48 19.18 -5.49
CA SER A 39 0.04 19.74 -6.78
C SER A 39 -0.72 18.73 -7.66
N VAL A 40 -0.35 17.45 -7.58
CA VAL A 40 -0.98 16.37 -8.36
C VAL A 40 -2.08 15.61 -7.60
N PHE A 41 -1.95 15.47 -6.28
CA PHE A 41 -2.78 14.54 -5.49
C PHE A 41 -3.73 15.25 -4.52
N GLY A 42 -3.66 16.58 -4.43
CA GLY A 42 -4.43 17.36 -3.47
C GLY A 42 -4.05 17.00 -2.03
N ASP A 43 -5.05 16.83 -1.17
CA ASP A 43 -4.83 16.37 0.21
C ASP A 43 -4.55 14.87 0.23
N VAL A 44 -3.26 14.54 0.32
CA VAL A 44 -2.80 13.14 0.35
C VAL A 44 -3.31 12.42 1.58
N ARG A 45 -3.44 13.11 2.72
CA ARG A 45 -3.90 12.47 3.95
C ARG A 45 -5.32 11.97 3.76
N LYS A 46 -6.22 12.86 3.33
CA LYS A 46 -7.60 12.53 3.00
C LYS A 46 -7.69 11.45 1.91
N LEU A 47 -6.87 11.55 0.88
CA LEU A 47 -6.86 10.59 -0.23
C LEU A 47 -6.55 9.16 0.26
N VAL A 48 -5.54 8.99 1.13
CA VAL A 48 -5.12 7.68 1.63
C VAL A 48 -6.07 7.15 2.71
N THR A 49 -6.44 7.98 3.70
CA THR A 49 -7.22 7.51 4.86
C THR A 49 -8.71 7.44 4.61
N GLU A 50 -9.25 8.26 3.70
CA GLU A 50 -10.69 8.30 3.42
C GLU A 50 -10.98 7.73 2.04
N GLU A 51 -10.42 8.30 0.97
CA GLU A 51 -10.86 7.94 -0.39
C GLU A 51 -10.47 6.51 -0.78
N PHE A 52 -9.22 6.10 -0.57
CA PHE A 52 -8.80 4.73 -0.88
C PHE A 52 -9.45 3.68 0.01
N VAL A 53 -9.78 4.04 1.25
CA VAL A 53 -10.49 3.16 2.20
C VAL A 53 -11.98 3.06 1.83
N ARG A 54 -12.63 4.18 1.53
CA ARG A 54 -14.01 4.26 1.08
C ARG A 54 -14.22 3.47 -0.21
N GLN A 55 -13.27 3.58 -1.14
CA GLN A 55 -13.28 2.84 -2.40
C GLN A 55 -12.83 1.37 -2.24
N LYS A 56 -12.50 0.92 -1.02
CA LYS A 56 -12.10 -0.47 -0.72
C LYS A 56 -10.82 -0.93 -1.41
N TYR A 57 -9.94 -0.01 -1.77
CA TYR A 57 -8.59 -0.35 -2.21
C TYR A 57 -7.64 -0.60 -1.04
N LEU A 58 -7.83 0.13 0.06
CA LEU A 58 -7.10 -0.06 1.30
C LEU A 58 -8.05 -0.48 2.41
N GLU A 59 -7.55 -1.33 3.30
CA GLU A 59 -8.18 -1.62 4.58
C GLU A 59 -7.26 -1.16 5.70
N ILE A 60 -7.85 -0.52 6.71
CA ILE A 60 -7.17 -0.14 7.95
C ILE A 60 -7.70 -1.06 9.04
N THR A 61 -6.81 -1.85 9.64
CA THR A 61 -7.15 -2.71 10.77
C THR A 61 -6.33 -2.32 12.00
N PRO A 62 -6.93 -2.34 13.21
CA PRO A 62 -6.17 -2.12 14.43
C PRO A 62 -5.21 -3.29 14.67
N ILE A 63 -4.05 -2.99 15.24
CA ILE A 63 -3.10 -4.00 15.70
C ILE A 63 -3.53 -4.43 17.10
N PRO A 64 -3.78 -5.73 17.36
CA PRO A 64 -4.17 -6.18 18.69
C PRO A 64 -3.08 -5.86 19.72
N LEU A 65 -3.51 -5.53 20.94
CA LEU A 65 -2.64 -5.45 22.12
C LEU A 65 -1.56 -4.33 22.04
N THR A 66 -1.80 -3.25 21.31
CA THR A 66 -0.93 -2.06 21.30
C THR A 66 -1.52 -0.94 22.16
N ASP A 67 -0.69 -0.35 23.03
CA ASP A 67 -1.02 0.87 23.80
C ASP A 67 0.11 1.90 23.61
N PRO A 68 -0.14 3.03 22.91
CA PRO A 68 -1.41 3.47 22.33
C PRO A 68 -1.88 2.60 21.13
N PRO A 69 -3.17 2.69 20.72
CA PRO A 69 -3.69 1.95 19.58
C PRO A 69 -2.92 2.24 18.28
N GLU A 70 -2.38 1.19 17.67
CA GLU A 70 -1.72 1.25 16.37
C GLU A 70 -2.60 0.63 15.28
N PHE A 71 -2.36 1.05 14.04
CA PHE A 71 -3.10 0.58 12.87
C PHE A 71 -2.17 0.05 11.79
N LYS A 72 -2.67 -0.86 10.97
CA LYS A 72 -1.99 -1.38 9.79
C LYS A 72 -2.86 -1.24 8.54
N TYR A 73 -2.21 -0.95 7.42
CA TYR A 73 -2.78 -0.97 6.08
C TYR A 73 -2.62 -2.33 5.43
N GLN A 74 -3.65 -2.73 4.69
CA GLN A 74 -3.68 -3.93 3.85
C GLN A 74 -4.41 -3.61 2.54
N TRP A 75 -4.25 -4.48 1.55
CA TRP A 75 -5.05 -4.41 0.33
C TRP A 75 -6.51 -4.73 0.63
N GLY A 76 -7.41 -3.83 0.24
CA GLY A 76 -8.84 -4.08 0.31
C GLY A 76 -9.35 -4.93 -0.86
N PRO A 77 -10.62 -5.35 -0.81
CA PRO A 77 -11.20 -6.29 -1.77
C PRO A 77 -11.23 -5.74 -3.20
N ARG A 78 -11.34 -4.41 -3.37
CA ARG A 78 -11.30 -3.80 -4.70
C ARG A 78 -9.90 -3.88 -5.31
N ALA A 79 -8.85 -3.66 -4.53
CA ALA A 79 -7.47 -3.81 -5.00
C ALA A 79 -7.20 -5.24 -5.46
N GLN A 80 -7.64 -6.23 -4.69
CA GLN A 80 -7.49 -7.65 -5.05
C GLN A 80 -8.25 -8.04 -6.33
N LYS A 81 -9.36 -7.35 -6.64
CA LYS A 81 -10.16 -7.60 -7.84
C LYS A 81 -9.63 -6.88 -9.08
N GLU A 82 -9.15 -5.64 -8.92
CA GLU A 82 -8.78 -4.78 -10.04
C GLU A 82 -7.28 -4.84 -10.40
N THR A 83 -6.44 -5.38 -9.51
CA THR A 83 -5.01 -5.59 -9.80
C THR A 83 -4.53 -6.91 -9.23
N SER A 84 -3.54 -7.54 -9.89
CA SER A 84 -2.85 -8.70 -9.34
C SER A 84 -1.55 -8.29 -8.65
N LYS A 85 -1.11 -9.12 -7.68
CA LYS A 85 0.21 -9.01 -7.06
C LYS A 85 1.34 -9.10 -8.11
N MET A 86 1.11 -9.87 -9.18
CA MET A 86 2.06 -10.00 -10.29
C MET A 86 2.17 -8.70 -11.11
N ASP A 87 1.06 -8.01 -11.37
CA ASP A 87 1.07 -6.73 -12.10
C ASP A 87 1.81 -5.66 -11.29
N VAL A 88 1.57 -5.63 -9.98
CA VAL A 88 2.32 -4.79 -9.05
C VAL A 88 3.81 -5.15 -9.03
N LEU A 89 4.16 -6.43 -9.06
CA LEU A 89 5.56 -6.83 -9.06
C LEU A 89 6.28 -6.43 -10.36
N LYS A 90 5.62 -6.57 -11.50
CA LYS A 90 6.11 -6.09 -12.81
C LYS A 90 6.21 -4.57 -12.88
N PHE A 91 5.38 -3.84 -12.14
CA PHE A 91 5.47 -2.39 -12.04
C PHE A 91 6.73 -1.93 -11.29
N VAL A 92 7.13 -2.66 -10.23
CA VAL A 92 8.27 -2.24 -9.39
C VAL A 92 9.60 -2.81 -9.86
N ALA A 93 9.61 -4.01 -10.46
CA ALA A 93 10.83 -4.72 -10.81
C ALA A 93 10.98 -4.92 -12.31
N LYS A 94 12.18 -4.63 -12.83
CA LYS A 94 12.56 -5.02 -14.20
C LYS A 94 12.62 -6.53 -14.36
N ASP A 95 13.06 -7.23 -13.32
CA ASP A 95 13.01 -8.69 -13.20
C ASP A 95 12.29 -9.08 -11.88
N PRO A 96 11.02 -9.49 -11.96
CA PRO A 96 10.22 -9.92 -10.81
C PRO A 96 10.82 -11.10 -10.04
N THR A 97 11.65 -11.94 -10.68
CA THR A 97 12.18 -13.16 -10.05
C THR A 97 13.19 -12.87 -8.94
N PHE A 98 13.80 -11.68 -8.95
CA PHE A 98 14.70 -11.24 -7.87
C PHE A 98 13.97 -11.11 -6.52
N TRP A 99 12.66 -10.88 -6.55
CA TRP A 99 11.80 -10.86 -5.37
C TRP A 99 11.18 -12.23 -5.13
N ALA A 100 12.01 -13.25 -4.85
CA ALA A 100 11.60 -14.66 -4.86
C ALA A 100 10.35 -14.97 -4.02
N SER A 101 10.25 -14.41 -2.80
CA SER A 101 9.09 -14.60 -1.92
C SER A 101 7.82 -13.99 -2.50
N GLN A 102 7.89 -12.74 -2.94
CA GLN A 102 6.78 -12.02 -3.54
C GLN A 102 6.38 -12.64 -4.88
N TYR A 103 7.34 -13.11 -5.66
CA TYR A 103 7.09 -13.78 -6.94
C TYR A 103 6.34 -15.10 -6.75
N ALA A 104 6.74 -15.92 -5.77
CA ALA A 104 6.03 -17.15 -5.42
C ALA A 104 4.60 -16.85 -4.94
N GLU A 105 4.43 -15.86 -4.08
CA GLU A 105 3.13 -15.45 -3.57
C GLU A 105 2.22 -14.90 -4.68
N ALA A 106 2.78 -14.09 -5.59
CA ALA A 106 2.07 -13.55 -6.75
C ALA A 106 1.63 -14.63 -7.75
N GLN A 107 2.30 -15.78 -7.77
CA GLN A 107 1.90 -16.96 -8.55
C GLN A 107 0.83 -17.82 -7.84
N GLY A 108 0.42 -17.47 -6.62
CA GLY A 108 -0.50 -18.28 -5.82
C GLY A 108 0.11 -19.59 -5.32
N ARG A 109 1.45 -19.62 -5.16
CA ARG A 109 2.20 -20.81 -4.71
C ARG A 109 2.46 -20.83 -3.19
N CYS A 110 1.72 -20.04 -2.42
CA CYS A 110 1.78 -19.98 -0.96
C CYS A 110 0.46 -20.42 -0.34
#